data_AF-A0A3P8D5W3-F1
#
_entry.id   AF-A0A3P8D5W3-F1
#
_cell.length_a   1.000
_cell.length_b   1.000
_cell.length_c   1.000
_cell.angle_alpha   90.00
_cell.angle_beta   90.00
_cell.angle_gamma   90.00
#
_symmetry.space_group_name_H-M   'P 1'
#
loop_
_entity.id
_entity.type
_entity.pdbx_description
1 polymer ?
#
loop_
_entity_poly.entity_id
_entity_poly.type
_entity_poly.pdbx_seq_one_letter_code
_entity_poly.pdbx_strand_id
1 'polypeptide(L)'
;MYNFFSDDFCKISKQCWESATDYSETEYGLTHQVFYFMIGKQTNCSETLDYLLKFNQLGMNTEEYLQQLCTNVAVEAQIIASKNFPTDFRDLFMEQVGFCGLAGFWQICKIDWLMKIISWQNIMGCYHKFDTEEMNPENFDPNVYGHYKRRRRSEQLLSNGQQACLSHRTSVAMTALSGYLRYLIEFH
;
A
#
# COMPACT_ATOMS: atom_id res chain seq x y z
N MET A 1 -42.90 13.72 -8.91
CA MET A 1 -41.65 13.16 -9.46
C MET A 1 -40.51 13.94 -8.83
N TYR A 2 -39.99 13.44 -7.69
CA TYR A 2 -38.92 14.11 -6.95
C TYR A 2 -37.57 13.68 -7.56
N ASN A 3 -36.87 14.60 -8.20
CA ASN A 3 -35.48 14.40 -8.63
C ASN A 3 -34.59 14.41 -7.38
N PHE A 4 -34.27 13.23 -6.86
CA PHE A 4 -33.19 13.01 -5.92
C PHE A 4 -31.92 12.60 -6.71
N PHE A 5 -31.29 13.57 -7.35
CA PHE A 5 -29.86 13.47 -7.65
C PHE A 5 -29.19 14.51 -6.76
N SER A 6 -28.80 14.10 -5.54
CA SER A 6 -27.74 14.83 -4.85
C SER A 6 -26.47 14.55 -5.63
N ASP A 7 -26.11 15.48 -6.50
CA ASP A 7 -24.86 15.53 -7.24
C ASP A 7 -23.72 15.88 -6.26
N ASP A 8 -23.53 15.02 -5.24
CA ASP A 8 -22.51 15.22 -4.23
C ASP A 8 -21.17 14.83 -4.87
N PHE A 9 -20.51 15.82 -5.46
CA PHE A 9 -19.12 15.74 -5.89
C PHE A 9 -18.25 15.19 -4.77
N CYS A 10 -17.27 14.36 -5.11
CA CYS A 10 -16.28 13.89 -4.15
C CYS A 10 -15.55 15.06 -3.50
N LYS A 11 -15.60 15.14 -2.16
CA LYS A 11 -14.97 16.20 -1.37
C LYS A 11 -13.72 15.66 -0.66
N ILE A 12 -12.57 16.22 -1.02
CA ILE A 12 -11.31 15.97 -0.34
C ILE A 12 -11.03 17.15 0.59
N SER A 13 -10.81 16.87 1.89
CA SER A 13 -10.47 17.91 2.85
C SER A 13 -9.05 18.43 2.59
N LYS A 14 -8.80 19.71 2.91
CA LYS A 14 -7.47 20.32 2.80
C LYS A 14 -6.40 19.50 3.54
N GLN A 15 -6.71 19.05 4.75
CA GLN A 15 -5.78 18.24 5.55
C GLN A 15 -5.43 16.90 4.87
N CYS A 16 -6.42 16.21 4.29
CA CYS A 16 -6.16 14.97 3.55
C CYS A 16 -5.33 15.22 2.30
N TRP A 17 -5.60 16.33 1.60
CA TRP A 17 -4.86 16.72 0.41
C TRP A 17 -3.39 17.02 0.72
N GLU A 18 -3.13 17.82 1.75
CA GLU A 18 -1.77 18.17 2.19
C GLU A 18 -0.98 16.90 2.58
N SER A 19 -1.60 15.99 3.33
CA SER A 19 -0.95 14.72 3.69
C SER A 19 -0.72 13.79 2.49
N ALA A 20 -1.65 13.73 1.54
CA ALA A 20 -1.53 12.90 0.34
C ALA A 20 -0.51 13.45 -0.68
N THR A 21 -0.09 14.71 -0.54
CA THR A 21 0.80 15.39 -1.50
C THR A 21 2.06 15.98 -0.85
N ASP A 22 2.42 15.52 0.34
CA ASP A 22 3.65 15.92 1.02
C ASP A 22 4.87 15.22 0.38
N TYR A 23 5.70 15.99 -0.33
CA TYR A 23 6.90 15.47 -0.99
C TYR A 23 8.02 15.04 -0.04
N SER A 24 7.91 15.31 1.26
CA SER A 24 8.89 14.89 2.27
C SER A 24 8.65 13.49 2.80
N GLU A 25 7.51 12.87 2.45
CA GLU A 25 7.16 11.52 2.88
C GLU A 25 8.06 10.47 2.22
N THR A 26 8.43 9.46 3.01
CA THR A 26 9.23 8.30 2.60
C THR A 26 8.59 7.03 3.15
N GLU A 27 9.05 5.87 2.68
CA GLU A 27 8.66 4.56 3.23
C GLU A 27 7.13 4.37 3.24
N TYR A 28 6.55 4.10 4.42
CA TYR A 28 5.10 3.92 4.58
C TYR A 28 4.32 5.17 4.21
N GLY A 29 4.83 6.37 4.50
CA GLY A 29 4.16 7.63 4.15
C GLY A 29 3.99 7.76 2.64
N LEU A 30 5.08 7.59 1.90
CA LEU A 30 5.09 7.62 0.44
C LEU A 30 4.20 6.52 -0.15
N THR A 31 4.27 5.31 0.40
CA THR A 31 3.45 4.17 -0.05
C THR A 31 1.95 4.43 0.19
N HIS A 32 1.60 5.05 1.32
CA HIS A 32 0.22 5.45 1.60
C HIS A 32 -0.29 6.56 0.69
N GLN A 33 0.57 7.43 0.15
CA GLN A 33 0.16 8.38 -0.88
C GLN A 33 -0.29 7.65 -2.14
N VAL A 34 0.47 6.64 -2.61
CA VAL A 34 0.04 5.79 -3.74
C VAL A 34 -1.33 5.17 -3.45
N PHE A 35 -1.49 4.58 -2.27
CA PHE A 35 -2.75 3.95 -1.87
C PHE A 35 -3.92 4.96 -1.82
N TYR A 36 -3.68 6.19 -1.33
CA TYR A 36 -4.69 7.25 -1.30
C TYR A 36 -5.21 7.59 -2.69
N PHE A 37 -4.30 7.80 -3.65
CA PHE A 37 -4.69 8.10 -5.03
C PHE A 37 -5.36 6.90 -5.72
N MET A 38 -4.93 5.67 -5.43
CA MET A 38 -5.63 4.47 -5.90
C MET A 38 -7.08 4.39 -5.37
N ILE A 39 -7.31 4.67 -4.09
CA ILE A 39 -8.67 4.75 -3.52
C ILE A 39 -9.46 5.85 -4.23
N GLY A 40 -8.87 7.01 -4.47
CA GLY A 40 -9.53 8.11 -5.16
C GLY A 40 -9.86 7.80 -6.63
N LYS A 41 -9.09 6.95 -7.31
CA LYS A 41 -9.44 6.43 -8.65
C LYS A 41 -10.55 5.38 -8.62
N GLN A 42 -10.58 4.54 -7.58
CA GLN A 42 -11.57 3.47 -7.43
C GLN A 42 -12.91 3.98 -6.86
N THR A 43 -12.87 5.08 -6.13
CA THR A 43 -14.04 5.85 -5.73
C THR A 43 -14.29 6.93 -6.79
N ASN A 44 -15.49 7.49 -6.89
CA ASN A 44 -15.86 8.46 -7.94
C ASN A 44 -15.21 9.85 -7.70
N CYS A 45 -13.89 9.90 -7.47
CA CYS A 45 -13.11 11.07 -7.07
C CYS A 45 -12.03 11.46 -8.08
N SER A 46 -11.90 10.74 -9.21
CA SER A 46 -10.86 11.00 -10.23
C SER A 46 -10.88 12.44 -10.73
N GLU A 47 -12.05 13.01 -11.03
CA GLU A 47 -12.17 14.39 -11.50
C GLU A 47 -11.71 15.41 -10.44
N THR A 48 -12.04 15.18 -9.18
CA THR A 48 -11.58 16.01 -8.06
C THR A 48 -10.06 15.92 -7.89
N LEU A 49 -9.48 14.72 -8.02
CA LEU A 49 -8.03 14.53 -7.93
C LEU A 49 -7.31 15.25 -9.08
N ASP A 50 -7.75 15.07 -10.32
CA ASP A 50 -7.17 15.74 -11.50
C ASP A 50 -7.27 17.26 -11.39
N TYR A 51 -8.42 17.77 -10.92
CA TYR A 51 -8.59 19.19 -10.63
C TYR A 51 -7.56 19.67 -9.59
N LEU A 52 -7.48 19.00 -8.44
CA LEU A 52 -6.58 19.43 -7.37
C LEU A 52 -5.10 19.33 -7.77
N LEU A 53 -4.70 18.31 -8.54
CA LEU A 53 -3.35 18.20 -9.07
C LEU A 53 -3.05 19.36 -10.02
N LYS A 54 -3.92 19.61 -11.00
CA LYS A 54 -3.72 20.68 -11.99
C LYS A 54 -3.49 22.06 -11.36
N PHE A 55 -4.20 22.38 -10.28
CA PHE A 55 -4.13 23.70 -9.63
C PHE A 55 -3.08 23.81 -8.51
N ASN A 56 -2.81 22.72 -7.79
CA ASN A 56 -1.93 22.77 -6.62
C ASN A 56 -0.57 22.08 -6.85
N GLN A 57 -0.42 21.25 -7.88
CA GLN A 57 0.75 20.36 -8.04
C GLN A 57 1.14 20.15 -9.51
N LEU A 58 2.23 20.80 -9.94
CA LEU A 58 3.01 20.47 -11.15
C LEU A 58 2.26 20.38 -12.50
N GLY A 59 0.95 20.67 -12.56
CA GLY A 59 0.13 20.60 -13.78
C GLY A 59 -0.16 19.18 -14.27
N MET A 60 0.03 18.16 -13.44
CA MET A 60 -0.13 16.75 -13.79
C MET A 60 -1.59 16.26 -13.65
N ASN A 61 -1.91 15.18 -14.35
CA ASN A 61 -3.09 14.36 -14.05
C ASN A 61 -2.77 13.25 -13.04
N THR A 62 -3.81 12.55 -12.56
CA THR A 62 -3.69 11.52 -11.53
C THR A 62 -2.78 10.36 -11.93
N GLU A 63 -2.77 9.96 -13.21
CA GLU A 63 -1.93 8.89 -13.70
C GLU A 63 -0.44 9.28 -13.69
N GLU A 64 -0.13 10.48 -14.17
CA GLU A 64 1.22 11.03 -14.15
C GLU A 64 1.75 11.17 -12.71
N TYR A 65 0.89 11.60 -11.79
CA TYR A 65 1.25 11.72 -10.38
C TYR A 65 1.50 10.35 -9.73
N LEU A 66 0.64 9.36 -9.98
CA LEU A 66 0.87 7.98 -9.52
C LEU A 66 2.16 7.39 -10.09
N GLN A 67 2.47 7.64 -11.36
CA GLN A 67 3.72 7.23 -11.98
C GLN A 67 4.93 7.85 -11.28
N GLN A 68 4.85 9.14 -10.91
CA GLN A 68 5.91 9.82 -10.16
C GLN A 68 6.09 9.24 -8.75
N LEU A 69 5.00 9.04 -8.01
CA LEU A 69 5.05 8.41 -6.69
C LEU A 69 5.65 7.00 -6.77
N CYS A 70 5.21 6.18 -7.71
CA CYS A 70 5.72 4.82 -7.87
C CYS A 70 7.16 4.75 -8.36
N THR A 71 7.63 5.77 -9.10
CA THR A 71 9.05 5.92 -9.41
C THR A 71 9.87 6.11 -8.14
N ASN A 72 9.42 6.95 -7.21
CA ASN A 72 10.09 7.17 -5.93
C ASN A 72 10.04 5.90 -5.05
N VAL A 73 8.88 5.25 -4.97
CA VAL A 73 8.71 3.98 -4.26
C VAL A 73 9.66 2.90 -4.81
N ALA A 74 9.81 2.81 -6.13
CA ALA A 74 10.70 1.83 -6.74
C ALA A 74 12.18 2.06 -6.38
N VAL A 75 12.60 3.31 -6.16
CA VAL A 75 13.95 3.64 -5.66
C VAL A 75 14.13 3.11 -4.24
N GLU A 76 13.19 3.34 -3.34
CA GLU A 76 13.23 2.82 -1.97
C GLU A 76 13.22 1.29 -1.93
N ALA A 77 12.33 0.65 -2.71
CA ALA A 77 12.25 -0.80 -2.82
C ALA A 77 13.56 -1.41 -3.34
N GLN A 78 14.22 -0.75 -4.30
CA GLN A 78 15.52 -1.17 -4.81
C GLN A 78 16.62 -1.10 -3.73
N ILE A 79 16.58 -0.10 -2.85
CA ILE A 79 17.51 0.00 -1.71
C ILE A 79 17.29 -1.17 -0.75
N ILE A 80 16.04 -1.49 -0.41
CA ILE A 80 15.69 -2.65 0.44
C ILE A 80 16.20 -3.95 -0.18
N ALA A 81 15.96 -4.15 -1.48
CA ALA A 81 16.43 -5.33 -2.20
C ALA A 81 17.97 -5.42 -2.22
N SER A 82 18.68 -4.31 -2.44
CA SER A 82 20.15 -4.26 -2.44
C SER A 82 20.78 -4.64 -1.10
N LYS A 83 20.05 -4.42 0.00
CA LYS A 83 20.45 -4.80 1.37
C LYS A 83 19.97 -6.21 1.74
N ASN A 84 19.61 -7.03 0.75
CA ASN A 84 19.13 -8.40 0.92
C ASN A 84 17.86 -8.50 1.80
N PHE A 85 16.93 -7.56 1.61
CA PHE A 85 15.59 -7.57 2.24
C PHE A 85 15.64 -7.74 3.77
N PRO A 86 16.18 -6.74 4.50
CA PRO A 86 16.23 -6.79 5.95
C PRO A 86 14.83 -7.00 6.52
N THR A 87 14.75 -7.82 7.55
CA THR A 87 13.49 -8.29 8.14
C THR A 87 12.47 -7.18 8.40
N ASP A 88 12.92 -6.07 9.00
CA ASP A 88 12.07 -4.95 9.41
C ASP A 88 11.43 -4.22 8.23
N PHE A 89 12.00 -4.37 7.02
CA PHE A 89 11.53 -3.72 5.79
C PHE A 89 10.74 -4.62 4.86
N ARG A 90 10.60 -5.93 5.17
CA ARG A 90 9.91 -6.87 4.27
C ARG A 90 8.43 -6.56 4.13
N ASP A 91 7.82 -6.09 5.21
CA ASP A 91 6.42 -5.66 5.25
C ASP A 91 6.20 -4.46 4.31
N LEU A 92 6.94 -3.37 4.55
CA LEU A 92 6.99 -2.20 3.66
C LEU A 92 7.28 -2.59 2.20
N PHE A 93 8.26 -3.45 1.97
CA PHE A 93 8.65 -3.88 0.62
C PHE A 93 7.49 -4.56 -0.12
N MET A 94 6.73 -5.43 0.56
CA MET A 94 5.54 -6.04 -0.02
C MET A 94 4.43 -5.02 -0.28
N GLU A 95 4.23 -4.03 0.60
CA GLU A 95 3.28 -2.93 0.34
C GLU A 95 3.68 -2.12 -0.89
N GLN A 96 4.95 -1.72 -0.98
CA GLN A 96 5.51 -0.96 -2.09
C GLN A 96 5.31 -1.68 -3.43
N VAL A 97 5.73 -2.94 -3.50
CA VAL A 97 5.58 -3.78 -4.70
C VAL A 97 4.10 -3.98 -5.04
N GLY A 98 3.25 -4.22 -4.04
CA GLY A 98 1.83 -4.47 -4.24
C GLY A 98 1.06 -3.27 -4.75
N PHE A 99 1.15 -2.12 -4.07
CA PHE A 99 0.39 -0.95 -4.48
C PHE A 99 0.86 -0.40 -5.82
N CYS A 100 2.17 -0.30 -6.06
CA CYS A 100 2.65 0.18 -7.36
C CYS A 100 2.44 -0.83 -8.49
N GLY A 101 2.58 -2.13 -8.23
CA GLY A 101 2.22 -3.16 -9.21
C GLY A 101 0.74 -3.11 -9.57
N LEU A 102 -0.16 -2.98 -8.58
CA LEU A 102 -1.59 -2.79 -8.81
C LEU A 102 -1.95 -1.43 -9.40
N ALA A 103 -1.11 -0.40 -9.25
CA ALA A 103 -1.29 0.88 -9.93
C ALA A 103 -0.93 0.80 -11.43
N GLY A 104 -0.28 -0.28 -11.89
CA GLY A 104 0.17 -0.46 -13.28
C GLY A 104 1.64 -0.12 -13.51
N PHE A 105 2.40 0.19 -12.46
CA PHE A 105 3.83 0.46 -12.54
C PHE A 105 4.62 -0.85 -12.60
N TRP A 106 4.69 -1.45 -13.80
CA TRP A 106 5.25 -2.80 -14.00
C TRP A 106 6.76 -2.90 -13.72
N GLN A 107 7.51 -1.79 -13.72
CA GLN A 107 8.96 -1.79 -13.45
C GLN A 107 9.30 -2.28 -12.02
N ILE A 108 8.33 -2.27 -11.10
CA ILE A 108 8.49 -2.79 -9.74
C ILE A 108 8.28 -4.31 -9.65
N CYS A 109 7.65 -4.92 -10.66
CA CYS A 109 7.31 -6.35 -10.69
C CYS A 109 8.49 -7.21 -11.19
N LYS A 110 9.59 -7.25 -10.43
CA LYS A 110 10.78 -8.05 -10.78
C LYS A 110 10.64 -9.50 -10.33
N ILE A 111 10.97 -10.47 -11.20
CA ILE A 111 10.78 -11.90 -10.91
C ILE A 111 11.63 -12.39 -9.72
N ASP A 112 12.85 -11.89 -9.56
CA ASP A 112 13.69 -12.21 -8.40
C ASP A 112 13.07 -11.70 -7.08
N TRP A 113 12.37 -10.56 -7.12
CA TRP A 113 11.63 -10.04 -5.97
C TRP A 113 10.39 -10.87 -5.67
N LEU A 114 9.64 -11.32 -6.69
CA LEU A 114 8.53 -12.27 -6.52
C LEU A 114 8.98 -13.55 -5.82
N MET A 115 10.06 -14.16 -6.29
CA MET A 115 10.59 -15.39 -5.70
C MET A 115 11.00 -15.17 -4.24
N LYS A 116 11.52 -13.99 -3.92
CA LYS A 116 11.83 -13.62 -2.54
C LYS A 116 10.58 -13.48 -1.67
N ILE A 117 9.54 -12.81 -2.15
CA ILE A 117 8.27 -12.65 -1.44
C ILE A 117 7.64 -14.03 -1.18
N ILE A 118 7.59 -14.90 -2.19
CA ILE A 118 7.08 -16.28 -2.04
C ILE A 118 7.90 -17.06 -1.00
N SER A 119 9.22 -16.87 -0.93
CA SER A 119 10.07 -17.54 0.05
C SER A 119 9.76 -17.18 1.51
N TRP A 120 9.04 -16.09 1.76
CA TRP A 120 8.59 -15.67 3.09
C TRP A 120 7.25 -16.27 3.50
N GLN A 121 6.58 -16.96 2.58
CA GLN A 121 5.30 -17.59 2.82
C GLN A 121 5.45 -18.81 3.73
N ASN A 122 4.53 -18.96 4.68
CA ASN A 122 4.38 -20.18 5.46
C ASN A 122 3.96 -21.35 4.56
N ILE A 123 4.20 -22.59 5.00
CA ILE A 123 3.68 -23.79 4.33
C ILE A 123 2.14 -23.79 4.18
N MET A 124 1.43 -23.11 5.10
CA MET A 124 -0.02 -22.93 5.05
C MET A 124 -0.47 -21.80 4.10
N GLY A 125 0.46 -21.12 3.42
CA GLY A 125 0.17 -20.05 2.46
C GLY A 125 0.04 -18.65 3.04
N CYS A 126 0.00 -18.50 4.36
CA CYS A 126 -0.07 -17.20 5.05
C CYS A 126 1.33 -16.61 5.31
N TYR A 127 1.39 -15.41 5.88
CA TYR A 127 2.64 -14.77 6.29
C TYR A 127 2.65 -14.55 7.80
N HIS A 128 3.84 -14.61 8.39
CA HIS A 128 4.04 -14.58 9.84
C HIS A 128 5.12 -13.58 10.25
N LYS A 129 5.33 -13.47 11.57
CA LYS A 129 6.44 -12.73 12.15
C LYS A 129 7.77 -13.29 11.66
N PHE A 130 8.72 -12.44 11.29
CA PHE A 130 10.04 -12.89 10.86
C PHE A 130 10.97 -13.16 12.06
N ASP A 131 11.93 -14.07 11.90
CA ASP A 131 12.72 -14.61 13.02
C ASP A 131 13.48 -13.56 13.83
N THR A 132 13.92 -12.47 13.21
CA THR A 132 14.68 -11.38 13.86
C THR A 132 13.83 -10.14 14.17
N GLU A 133 12.53 -10.21 13.94
CA GLU A 133 11.65 -9.06 14.11
C GLU A 133 11.27 -8.89 15.57
N GLU A 134 11.19 -7.65 16.04
CA GLU A 134 10.59 -7.32 17.32
C GLU A 134 9.19 -6.73 17.09
N MET A 135 8.15 -7.48 17.48
CA MET A 135 6.79 -6.98 17.44
C MET A 135 6.39 -6.53 18.83
N ASN A 136 6.03 -5.25 18.97
CA ASN A 136 5.50 -4.72 20.22
C ASN A 136 4.16 -5.42 20.53
N PRO A 137 3.99 -6.05 21.71
CA PRO A 137 2.71 -6.67 22.10
C PRO A 137 1.51 -5.72 21.99
N GLU A 138 1.71 -4.41 22.16
CA GLU A 138 0.67 -3.41 21.96
C GLU A 138 0.08 -3.45 20.54
N ASN A 139 0.87 -3.82 19.52
CA ASN A 139 0.40 -3.94 18.14
C ASN A 139 -0.74 -4.95 17.98
N PHE A 140 -0.96 -5.82 18.96
CA PHE A 140 -2.04 -6.81 19.00
C PHE A 140 -3.17 -6.43 19.96
N ASP A 141 -3.04 -5.37 20.76
CA ASP A 141 -4.03 -5.00 21.78
C ASP A 141 -5.24 -4.29 21.14
N PRO A 142 -6.42 -4.94 21.08
CA PRO A 142 -7.61 -4.32 20.51
C PRO A 142 -8.12 -3.13 21.35
N ASN A 143 -7.75 -2.99 22.63
CA ASN A 143 -8.21 -1.91 23.51
C ASN A 143 -7.37 -0.64 23.34
N VAL A 144 -6.07 -0.78 23.05
CA VAL A 144 -5.19 0.35 22.67
C VAL A 144 -5.57 0.87 21.27
N TYR A 145 -6.01 -0.04 20.39
CA TYR A 145 -6.34 0.27 18.99
C TYR A 145 -7.86 0.39 18.70
N GLY A 146 -8.75 0.26 19.69
CA GLY A 146 -10.20 0.06 19.46
C GLY A 146 -11.18 1.16 19.86
N HIS A 147 -10.77 2.25 20.53
CA HIS A 147 -11.74 3.13 21.20
C HIS A 147 -12.15 4.45 20.53
N TYR A 148 -11.64 4.85 19.36
CA TYR A 148 -12.16 6.04 18.66
C TYR A 148 -12.14 5.94 17.12
N LYS A 149 -13.32 6.11 16.50
CA LYS A 149 -13.77 6.38 15.11
C LYS A 149 -12.87 6.24 13.85
N ARG A 150 -11.57 5.98 13.91
CA ARG A 150 -10.67 5.52 12.83
C ARG A 150 -9.26 5.43 13.41
N ARG A 151 -8.73 4.23 13.69
CA ARG A 151 -7.28 4.02 13.94
C ARG A 151 -6.78 2.72 13.32
N ARG A 152 -5.45 2.69 13.08
CA ARG A 152 -4.68 1.62 12.41
C ARG A 152 -5.13 0.24 12.89
N ARG A 153 -5.33 -0.70 11.97
CA ARG A 153 -5.69 -2.08 12.34
C ARG A 153 -4.55 -2.66 13.16
N SER A 154 -4.83 -3.10 14.39
CA SER A 154 -3.90 -3.92 15.13
C SER A 154 -3.60 -5.18 14.32
N GLU A 155 -2.37 -5.66 14.40
CA GLU A 155 -2.03 -6.95 13.83
C GLU A 155 -2.86 -8.03 14.56
N GLN A 156 -3.34 -9.02 13.82
CA GLN A 156 -4.20 -10.07 14.35
C GLN A 156 -3.60 -11.43 14.05
N LEU A 157 -3.44 -12.26 15.09
CA LEU A 157 -3.09 -13.66 14.96
C LEU A 157 -4.29 -14.44 14.40
N LEU A 158 -4.09 -15.11 13.27
CA LEU A 158 -5.07 -15.97 12.62
C LEU A 158 -4.90 -17.44 13.00
N SER A 159 -3.76 -17.79 13.57
CA SER A 159 -3.46 -19.15 14.04
C SER A 159 -2.55 -19.12 15.28
N ASN A 160 -2.35 -20.28 15.89
CA ASN A 160 -1.47 -20.44 17.05
C ASN A 160 -0.11 -21.01 16.63
N GLY A 161 0.92 -20.75 17.44
CA GLY A 161 2.26 -21.33 17.27
C GLY A 161 3.34 -20.32 16.90
N GLN A 162 4.57 -20.82 16.74
CA GLN A 162 5.75 -19.98 16.50
C GLN A 162 5.72 -19.26 15.15
N GLN A 163 5.07 -19.85 14.15
CA GLN A 163 4.80 -19.25 12.83
C GLN A 163 3.30 -18.94 12.67
N ALA A 164 2.71 -18.35 13.71
CA ALA A 164 1.32 -17.92 13.65
C ALA A 164 1.10 -16.93 12.49
N CYS A 165 0.05 -17.20 11.70
CA CYS A 165 -0.34 -16.36 10.60
C CYS A 165 -0.78 -14.99 11.11
N LEU A 166 -0.33 -13.94 10.43
CA LEU A 166 -0.65 -12.56 10.73
C LEU A 166 -1.59 -12.00 9.68
N SER A 167 -2.70 -11.42 10.10
CA SER A 167 -3.78 -10.93 9.24
C SER A 167 -3.32 -9.81 8.32
N HIS A 168 -2.72 -8.76 8.89
CA HIS A 168 -2.26 -7.61 8.12
C HIS A 168 -1.12 -8.02 7.19
N ARG A 169 -0.10 -8.73 7.71
CA ARG A 169 1.00 -9.19 6.85
C ARG A 169 0.57 -10.11 5.71
N THR A 170 -0.37 -11.01 5.97
CA THR A 170 -0.93 -11.87 4.91
C THR A 170 -1.67 -11.04 3.87
N SER A 171 -2.43 -10.02 4.29
CA SER A 171 -3.10 -9.09 3.38
C SER A 171 -2.10 -8.30 2.53
N VAL A 172 -1.02 -7.81 3.13
CA VAL A 172 0.03 -7.05 2.44
C VAL A 172 0.71 -7.93 1.38
N ALA A 173 1.08 -9.15 1.74
CA ALA A 173 1.67 -10.10 0.81
C ALA A 173 0.69 -10.48 -0.32
N MET A 174 -0.60 -10.66 -0.01
CA MET A 174 -1.64 -10.89 -1.01
C MET A 174 -1.75 -9.71 -1.99
N THR A 175 -1.66 -8.47 -1.51
CA THR A 175 -1.60 -7.28 -2.38
C THR A 175 -0.38 -7.33 -3.31
N ALA A 176 0.79 -7.68 -2.78
CA ALA A 176 2.02 -7.85 -3.57
C ALA A 176 1.85 -8.89 -4.69
N LEU A 177 1.38 -10.09 -4.33
CA LEU A 177 1.13 -11.17 -5.27
C LEU A 177 0.04 -10.81 -6.30
N SER A 178 -0.96 -10.00 -5.92
CA SER A 178 -1.99 -9.51 -6.84
C SER A 178 -1.41 -8.53 -7.88
N GLY A 179 -0.45 -7.69 -7.48
CA GLY A 179 0.31 -6.84 -8.40
C GLY A 179 1.07 -7.67 -9.44
N TYR A 180 1.71 -8.75 -9.02
CA TYR A 180 2.35 -9.70 -9.95
C TYR A 180 1.36 -10.44 -10.83
N LEU A 181 0.23 -10.90 -10.28
CA LEU A 181 -0.81 -11.58 -11.06
C LEU A 181 -1.33 -10.65 -12.17
N ARG A 182 -1.59 -9.38 -11.84
CA ARG A 182 -1.97 -8.36 -12.82
C ARG A 182 -0.91 -8.21 -13.92
N TYR A 183 0.35 -8.05 -13.53
CA TYR A 183 1.47 -7.94 -14.48
C TYR A 183 1.55 -9.16 -15.41
N LEU A 184 1.44 -10.37 -14.86
CA LEU A 184 1.48 -11.60 -15.64
C LEU A 184 0.31 -11.70 -16.61
N ILE A 185 -0.91 -11.30 -16.22
CA ILE A 185 -2.08 -11.33 -17.11
C ILE A 185 -1.99 -10.28 -18.22
N GLU A 186 -1.44 -9.10 -17.93
CA GLU A 186 -1.38 -7.99 -18.89
C GLU A 186 -0.24 -8.14 -19.92
N PHE A 187 0.84 -8.85 -19.57
CA PHE A 187 2.08 -8.88 -20.37
C PHE A 187 2.60 -10.28 -20.72
N HIS A 188 1.97 -11.37 -20.25
CA HIS A 188 2.34 -12.76 -20.55
C HIS A 188 1.12 -13.63 -20.89
#